data_AF-A0A447V7Y1-F1
#
_entry.id   AF-A0A447V7Y1-F1
#
_cell.length_a   1.000
_cell.length_b   1.000
_cell.length_c   1.000
_cell.angle_alpha   90.00
_cell.angle_beta   90.00
_cell.angle_gamma   90.00
#
_symmetry.space_group_name_H-M   'P 1'
#
loop_
_entity.id
_entity.type
_entity.pdbx_description
1 polymer ?
#
loop_
_entity_poly.entity_id
_entity_poly.type
_entity_poly.pdbx_seq_one_letter_code
_entity_poly.pdbx_strand_id
1 'polypeptide(L)'
;MLDEAAELARQHYSDGSAYSCGREIERLAKFVVENQLVENVVQDWVNPIKRAEDKNKTGREAKKNREDKLPSDIALNVLAEIFAHDPIHERDIFTTSVFAMLMSAPSRITEVLSLPADCEVFEKDREGIERYGWRFFAGKGYEGDIKWIPTVMVDIAKTAVARVRGLSENARQLAKWIEKHPDKFYRHADCPDVADDVPLTMVQTCMALGFAHNSQKTYRSCLGSRGLAKEDGVYTLNSLWQHTMERLPEGFPWFAKDKGIKFSNALFALNVNQFHGNRGCLPVELHKPINNFFNNDMAPREALDGKHASILDRHGYRTENGERVKLTSHQARHLLNTIAQRGGLSNLEIAKRSGRADVKQNRTYNHMTEYELVGMAERLDPTKALFGPVGEVAKHLPVTMQEFNTLEHAAVHVTEYGYCVHDYTMSPCEKFRDCVNCTEQVCIKGDDTEKLDRIKKRLEKLERLFFLADAAVESGEIGTDRWYQYHKKTVTRLRELVAILENPDIENGVQIKLRGNDFSQLRRVVAKTSIEAIEQKGKESEEAAMLDDLTTLLGGGLG
;
A
#
# COMPACT_ATOMS: atom_id res chain seq x y z
N MET A 1 1.44 44.22 -7.85
CA MET A 1 0.26 43.34 -8.09
C MET A 1 0.57 41.84 -8.09
N LEU A 2 1.22 41.26 -9.12
CA LEU A 2 1.46 39.80 -9.15
C LEU A 2 2.41 39.32 -8.02
N ASP A 3 3.45 40.11 -7.73
CA ASP A 3 4.36 39.83 -6.61
C ASP A 3 3.66 39.93 -5.26
N GLU A 4 2.79 40.93 -5.07
CA GLU A 4 1.97 41.07 -3.86
C GLU A 4 1.01 39.88 -3.69
N ALA A 5 0.42 39.38 -4.78
CA ALA A 5 -0.43 38.18 -4.73
C ALA A 5 0.37 36.94 -4.33
N ALA A 6 1.61 36.80 -4.81
CA ALA A 6 2.51 35.72 -4.39
C ALA A 6 2.94 35.88 -2.91
N GLU A 7 3.17 37.11 -2.44
CA GLU A 7 3.51 37.41 -1.05
C GLU A 7 2.33 37.07 -0.10
N LEU A 8 1.11 37.46 -0.48
CA LEU A 8 -0.12 37.10 0.23
C LEU A 8 -0.30 35.58 0.27
N ALA A 9 0.02 34.88 -0.82
CA ALA A 9 -0.06 33.42 -0.86
C ALA A 9 0.91 32.77 0.15
N ARG A 10 2.13 33.31 0.33
CA ARG A 10 3.07 32.81 1.34
C ARG A 10 2.58 33.05 2.77
N GLN A 11 1.90 34.15 3.02
CA GLN A 11 1.42 34.51 4.36
C GLN A 11 0.25 33.65 4.83
N HIS A 12 -0.60 33.20 3.90
CA HIS A 12 -1.87 32.54 4.23
C HIS A 12 -1.92 31.04 3.92
N TYR A 13 -1.00 30.51 3.11
CA TYR A 13 -0.98 29.10 2.72
C TYR A 13 0.31 28.41 3.15
N SER A 14 0.24 27.07 3.31
CA SER A 14 1.43 26.25 3.51
C SER A 14 2.36 26.31 2.29
N ASP A 15 3.66 26.08 2.46
CA ASP A 15 4.68 26.22 1.41
C ASP A 15 4.29 25.57 0.07
N GLY A 16 3.74 24.36 0.11
CA GLY A 16 3.28 23.65 -1.09
C GLY A 16 2.06 24.30 -1.76
N SER A 17 1.09 24.74 -0.96
CA SER A 17 -0.11 25.43 -1.46
C SER A 17 0.22 26.84 -1.96
N ALA A 18 1.12 27.55 -1.28
CA ALA A 18 1.63 28.85 -1.71
C ALA A 18 2.37 28.73 -3.06
N TYR A 19 3.24 27.72 -3.21
CA TYR A 19 3.90 27.43 -4.49
C TYR A 19 2.90 27.15 -5.62
N SER A 20 1.85 26.34 -5.34
CA SER A 20 0.80 26.07 -6.32
C SER A 20 0.02 27.33 -6.70
N CYS A 21 -0.29 28.19 -5.72
CA CYS A 21 -0.92 29.48 -5.96
C CYS A 21 -0.07 30.34 -6.90
N GLY A 22 1.24 30.47 -6.61
CA GLY A 22 2.18 31.18 -7.48
C GLY A 22 2.24 30.63 -8.90
N ARG A 23 2.13 29.30 -9.09
CA ARG A 23 2.05 28.69 -10.43
C ARG A 23 0.78 29.05 -11.18
N GLU A 24 -0.36 29.11 -10.50
CA GLU A 24 -1.62 29.52 -11.13
C GLU A 24 -1.64 31.02 -11.44
N ILE A 25 -1.00 31.86 -10.62
CA ILE A 25 -0.77 33.28 -10.92
C ILE A 25 0.10 33.41 -12.19
N GLU A 26 1.15 32.61 -12.33
CA GLU A 26 1.99 32.60 -13.52
C GLU A 26 1.21 32.19 -14.77
N ARG A 27 0.35 31.18 -14.63
CA ARG A 27 -0.54 30.72 -15.71
C ARG A 27 -1.57 31.78 -16.09
N LEU A 28 -2.12 32.48 -15.11
CA LEU A 28 -3.04 33.60 -15.33
C LEU A 28 -2.34 34.73 -16.07
N ALA A 29 -1.11 35.09 -15.68
CA ALA A 29 -0.31 36.12 -16.34
C ALA A 29 -0.09 35.81 -17.83
N LYS A 30 0.24 34.55 -18.17
CA LYS A 30 0.33 34.08 -19.56
C LYS A 30 -1.01 34.16 -20.29
N PHE A 31 -2.08 33.66 -19.65
CA PHE A 31 -3.42 33.64 -20.23
C PHE A 31 -3.93 35.05 -20.60
N VAL A 32 -3.77 36.05 -19.72
CA VAL A 32 -4.27 37.41 -19.99
C VAL A 32 -3.51 38.11 -21.10
N VAL A 33 -2.21 37.82 -21.26
CA VAL A 33 -1.40 38.36 -22.36
C VAL A 33 -1.73 37.67 -23.68
N GLU A 34 -1.83 36.33 -23.69
CA GLU A 34 -2.19 35.55 -24.89
C GLU A 34 -3.57 35.95 -25.45
N ASN A 35 -4.50 36.35 -24.57
CA ASN A 35 -5.84 36.79 -24.95
C ASN A 35 -5.98 38.31 -25.09
N GLN A 36 -4.87 39.06 -25.06
CA GLN A 36 -4.84 40.53 -25.25
C GLN A 36 -5.77 41.29 -24.29
N LEU A 37 -5.93 40.78 -23.07
CA LEU A 37 -6.80 41.37 -22.04
C LEU A 37 -6.12 42.49 -21.26
N VAL A 38 -4.81 42.66 -21.45
CA VAL A 38 -4.00 43.69 -20.79
C VAL A 38 -3.03 44.32 -21.81
N GLU A 39 -2.78 45.62 -21.67
CA GLU A 39 -1.85 46.36 -22.53
C GLU A 39 -0.37 46.08 -22.18
N ASN A 40 -0.11 45.63 -20.95
CA ASN A 40 1.24 45.42 -20.42
C ASN A 40 1.72 43.97 -20.57
N VAL A 41 2.99 43.80 -20.93
CA VAL A 41 3.65 42.50 -21.08
C VAL A 41 4.00 41.91 -19.70
N VAL A 42 3.08 41.14 -19.13
CA VAL A 42 3.29 40.39 -17.87
C VAL A 42 3.68 38.93 -18.09
N GLN A 43 3.93 38.54 -19.34
CA GLN A 43 4.23 37.15 -19.73
C GLN A 43 5.54 36.62 -19.13
N ASP A 44 6.47 37.52 -18.83
CA ASP A 44 7.80 37.21 -18.30
C ASP A 44 7.82 37.12 -16.77
N TRP A 45 6.67 37.35 -16.12
CA TRP A 45 6.54 37.13 -14.69
C TRP A 45 6.66 35.63 -14.41
N VAL A 46 7.55 35.28 -13.48
CA VAL A 46 7.81 33.90 -13.05
C VAL A 46 7.48 33.78 -11.58
N ASN A 47 6.87 32.67 -11.17
CA ASN A 47 6.55 32.41 -9.78
C ASN A 47 7.80 32.54 -8.86
N PRO A 48 7.85 33.52 -7.93
CA PRO A 48 9.00 33.74 -7.06
C PRO A 48 9.03 32.77 -5.87
N ILE A 49 7.96 31.98 -5.67
CA ILE A 49 7.88 31.01 -4.58
C ILE A 49 8.64 29.76 -5.05
N LYS A 50 9.65 29.35 -4.27
CA LYS A 50 10.38 28.11 -4.55
C LYS A 50 9.49 26.91 -4.27
N ARG A 51 9.59 25.88 -5.12
CA ARG A 51 8.97 24.59 -4.84
C ARG A 51 9.60 24.02 -3.57
N ALA A 52 8.76 23.56 -2.64
CA ALA A 52 9.23 22.83 -1.47
C ALA A 52 10.08 21.62 -1.90
N GLU A 53 11.23 21.43 -1.24
CA GLU A 53 12.12 20.32 -1.54
C GLU A 53 11.43 18.96 -1.27
N ASP A 54 11.75 17.96 -2.10
CA ASP A 54 11.20 16.62 -1.94
C ASP A 54 11.67 16.05 -0.58
N LYS A 55 10.74 15.58 0.25
CA LYS A 55 10.99 15.11 1.63
C LYS A 55 11.71 13.75 1.72
N ASN A 56 12.33 13.28 0.65
CA ASN A 56 12.94 11.95 0.55
C ASN A 56 14.35 11.87 1.16
N LYS A 57 14.73 12.85 1.99
CA LYS A 57 16.06 12.95 2.59
C LYS A 57 16.32 11.87 3.65
N THR A 58 17.60 11.61 3.93
CA THR A 58 18.03 10.81 5.09
C THR A 58 18.19 11.71 6.32
N GLY A 59 17.20 11.67 7.22
CA GLY A 59 17.22 12.43 8.48
C GLY A 59 16.04 12.08 9.37
N ARG A 60 16.13 12.41 10.66
CA ARG A 60 15.10 12.08 11.67
C ARG A 60 13.72 12.66 11.32
N GLU A 61 13.70 13.89 10.83
CA GLU A 61 12.48 14.57 10.38
C GLU A 61 11.91 13.96 9.09
N ALA A 62 12.77 13.59 8.13
CA ALA A 62 12.34 12.93 6.90
C ALA A 62 11.78 11.53 7.18
N LYS A 63 12.39 10.78 8.12
CA LYS A 63 11.85 9.50 8.60
C LYS A 63 10.47 9.66 9.21
N LYS A 64 10.31 10.60 10.15
CA LYS A 64 9.00 10.90 10.77
C LYS A 64 7.95 11.26 9.72
N ASN A 65 8.29 12.10 8.74
CA ASN A 65 7.39 12.47 7.64
C ASN A 65 7.00 11.26 6.75
N ARG A 66 7.87 10.26 6.58
CA ARG A 66 7.54 9.01 5.85
C ARG A 66 6.64 8.12 6.69
N GLU A 67 6.98 7.91 7.96
CA GLU A 67 6.19 7.13 8.92
C GLU A 67 4.77 7.71 9.06
N ASP A 68 4.62 9.03 9.12
CA ASP A 68 3.31 9.70 9.19
C ASP A 68 2.43 9.48 7.94
N LYS A 69 3.05 9.20 6.77
CA LYS A 69 2.36 8.98 5.49
C LYS A 69 2.14 7.51 5.16
N LEU A 70 2.74 6.60 5.92
CA LEU A 70 2.49 5.17 5.86
C LEU A 70 1.50 4.78 6.96
N PRO A 71 0.69 3.75 6.75
CA PRO A 71 -0.18 3.25 7.80
C PRO A 71 0.67 2.53 8.85
N SER A 72 0.41 2.78 10.15
CA SER A 72 1.13 2.08 11.22
C SER A 72 0.82 0.59 11.22
N ASP A 73 1.78 -0.23 11.68
CA ASP A 73 1.63 -1.69 11.76
C ASP A 73 0.43 -2.10 12.61
N ILE A 74 0.19 -1.41 13.73
CA ILE A 74 -0.99 -1.63 14.56
C ILE A 74 -2.27 -1.39 13.75
N ALA A 75 -2.37 -0.26 13.04
CA ALA A 75 -3.57 0.05 12.26
C ALA A 75 -3.82 -0.99 11.15
N LEU A 76 -2.76 -1.43 10.47
CA LEU A 76 -2.85 -2.47 9.44
C LEU A 76 -3.33 -3.80 10.00
N ASN A 77 -2.66 -4.29 11.04
CA ASN A 77 -2.95 -5.58 11.64
C ASN A 77 -4.36 -5.62 12.21
N VAL A 78 -4.79 -4.55 12.87
CA VAL A 78 -6.17 -4.45 13.41
C VAL A 78 -7.21 -4.52 12.31
N LEU A 79 -7.05 -3.78 11.21
CA LEU A 79 -8.04 -3.81 10.13
C LEU A 79 -8.05 -5.16 9.42
N ALA A 80 -6.89 -5.79 9.25
CA ALA A 80 -6.77 -7.13 8.70
C ALA A 80 -7.43 -8.16 9.63
N GLU A 81 -7.21 -8.06 10.94
CA GLU A 81 -7.79 -8.92 11.97
C GLU A 81 -9.32 -8.79 11.99
N ILE A 82 -9.85 -7.56 12.05
CA ILE A 82 -11.30 -7.34 12.04
C ILE A 82 -11.92 -7.85 10.73
N PHE A 83 -11.25 -7.63 9.58
CA PHE A 83 -11.73 -8.14 8.30
C PHE A 83 -11.75 -9.68 8.27
N ALA A 84 -10.72 -10.33 8.80
CA ALA A 84 -10.60 -11.79 8.81
C ALA A 84 -11.59 -12.47 9.76
N HIS A 85 -12.01 -11.80 10.84
CA HIS A 85 -12.97 -12.32 11.82
C HIS A 85 -14.45 -12.18 11.41
N ASP A 86 -14.76 -11.93 10.13
CA ASP A 86 -16.14 -11.82 9.63
C ASP A 86 -17.02 -10.87 10.48
N PRO A 87 -16.77 -9.55 10.43
CA PRO A 87 -17.43 -8.59 11.32
C PRO A 87 -18.94 -8.59 11.06
N ILE A 88 -19.74 -8.50 12.12
CA ILE A 88 -21.20 -8.54 12.05
C ILE A 88 -21.80 -7.13 11.92
N HIS A 89 -21.16 -6.13 12.51
CA HIS A 89 -21.65 -4.75 12.47
C HIS A 89 -21.47 -4.16 11.07
N GLU A 90 -22.56 -3.69 10.45
CA GLU A 90 -22.55 -3.16 9.09
C GLU A 90 -21.51 -2.06 8.85
N ARG A 91 -21.29 -1.19 9.85
CA ARG A 91 -20.27 -0.14 9.80
C ARG A 91 -18.86 -0.71 9.71
N ASP A 92 -18.57 -1.77 10.46
CA ASP A 92 -17.25 -2.42 10.46
C ASP A 92 -17.05 -3.20 9.15
N ILE A 93 -18.10 -3.89 8.65
CA ILE A 93 -18.10 -4.53 7.34
C ILE A 93 -17.76 -3.50 6.24
N PHE A 94 -18.44 -2.35 6.24
CA PHE A 94 -18.18 -1.27 5.29
C PHE A 94 -16.73 -0.79 5.38
N THR A 95 -16.28 -0.40 6.58
CA THR A 95 -14.97 0.21 6.77
C THR A 95 -13.84 -0.76 6.44
N THR A 96 -13.87 -1.99 6.94
CA THR A 96 -12.84 -2.99 6.64
C THR A 96 -12.84 -3.39 5.18
N SER A 97 -14.01 -3.51 4.53
CA SER A 97 -14.08 -3.84 3.11
C SER A 97 -13.56 -2.70 2.21
N VAL A 98 -13.89 -1.44 2.51
CA VAL A 98 -13.30 -0.29 1.79
C VAL A 98 -11.78 -0.28 1.95
N PHE A 99 -11.28 -0.55 3.16
CA PHE A 99 -9.85 -0.60 3.41
C PHE A 99 -9.17 -1.75 2.64
N ALA A 100 -9.74 -2.96 2.69
CA ALA A 100 -9.28 -4.12 1.92
C ALA A 100 -9.26 -3.82 0.41
N MET A 101 -10.27 -3.09 -0.09
CA MET A 101 -10.29 -2.67 -1.49
C MET A 101 -9.18 -1.68 -1.84
N LEU A 102 -8.93 -0.69 -0.97
CA LEU A 102 -7.82 0.27 -1.12
C LEU A 102 -6.44 -0.41 -1.05
N MET A 103 -6.33 -1.52 -0.31
CA MET A 103 -5.13 -2.36 -0.21
C MET A 103 -4.97 -3.34 -1.39
N SER A 104 -6.02 -3.57 -2.17
CA SER A 104 -5.97 -4.48 -3.33
C SER A 104 -5.58 -3.75 -4.62
N ALA A 105 -6.05 -2.51 -4.80
CA ALA A 105 -5.73 -1.68 -5.96
C ALA A 105 -5.42 -0.24 -5.55
N PRO A 106 -4.28 0.34 -5.99
CA PRO A 106 -3.94 1.72 -5.66
C PRO A 106 -4.92 2.67 -6.36
N SER A 107 -5.90 3.15 -5.61
CA SER A 107 -6.99 4.01 -6.09
C SER A 107 -7.24 5.16 -5.11
N ARG A 108 -7.87 6.23 -5.58
CA ARG A 108 -8.44 7.22 -4.63
C ARG A 108 -9.67 6.59 -3.99
N ILE A 109 -9.96 6.94 -2.74
CA ILE A 109 -11.18 6.46 -2.08
C ILE A 109 -12.45 6.86 -2.84
N THR A 110 -12.47 8.03 -3.47
CA THR A 110 -13.60 8.47 -4.28
C THR A 110 -13.80 7.62 -5.54
N GLU A 111 -12.73 7.03 -6.09
CA GLU A 111 -12.82 6.06 -7.20
C GLU A 111 -13.45 4.75 -6.70
N VAL A 112 -12.98 4.24 -5.56
CA VAL A 112 -13.51 3.01 -4.93
C VAL A 112 -14.98 3.17 -4.54
N LEU A 113 -15.33 4.26 -3.84
CA LEU A 113 -16.72 4.54 -3.42
C LEU A 113 -17.68 4.77 -4.59
N SER A 114 -17.15 4.99 -5.81
CA SER A 114 -17.96 5.10 -7.03
C SER A 114 -17.89 3.85 -7.90
N LEU A 115 -17.48 2.70 -7.39
CA LEU A 115 -17.50 1.47 -8.17
C LEU A 115 -18.95 1.01 -8.43
N PRO A 116 -19.23 0.44 -9.61
CA PRO A 116 -20.51 -0.18 -9.89
C PRO A 116 -20.62 -1.56 -9.20
N ALA A 117 -21.82 -2.07 -8.98
CA ALA A 117 -22.04 -3.35 -8.30
C ALA A 117 -21.57 -4.57 -9.12
N ASP A 118 -21.48 -4.40 -10.44
CA ASP A 118 -20.94 -5.33 -11.44
C ASP A 118 -19.49 -4.98 -11.85
N CYS A 119 -18.69 -4.44 -10.93
CA CYS A 119 -17.32 -4.02 -11.21
C CYS A 119 -16.33 -5.17 -11.49
N GLU A 120 -16.65 -6.39 -11.06
CA GLU A 120 -15.76 -7.56 -11.14
C GLU A 120 -15.57 -8.01 -12.60
N VAL A 121 -14.31 -8.19 -13.01
CA VAL A 121 -13.92 -8.63 -14.35
C VAL A 121 -13.01 -9.85 -14.23
N PHE A 122 -13.25 -10.83 -15.11
CA PHE A 122 -12.48 -12.06 -15.23
C PHE A 122 -12.03 -12.22 -16.68
N GLU A 123 -10.73 -12.27 -16.91
CA GLU A 123 -10.17 -12.49 -18.25
C GLU A 123 -9.01 -13.48 -18.16
N LYS A 124 -8.86 -14.33 -19.18
CA LYS A 124 -7.68 -15.19 -19.28
C LYS A 124 -6.55 -14.42 -19.98
N ASP A 125 -5.36 -14.48 -19.41
CA ASP A 125 -4.18 -13.94 -20.06
C ASP A 125 -3.67 -14.84 -21.20
N ARG A 126 -2.54 -14.47 -21.80
CA ARG A 126 -1.92 -15.20 -22.92
C ARG A 126 -1.49 -16.62 -22.55
N GLU A 127 -1.29 -16.90 -21.26
CA GLU A 127 -0.90 -18.20 -20.72
C GLU A 127 -2.12 -19.02 -20.28
N GLY A 128 -3.33 -18.48 -20.46
CA GLY A 128 -4.58 -19.11 -20.06
C GLY A 128 -4.90 -18.99 -18.57
N ILE A 129 -4.12 -18.20 -17.81
CA ILE A 129 -4.34 -17.95 -16.38
C ILE A 129 -5.47 -16.94 -16.23
N GLU A 130 -6.48 -17.28 -15.41
CA GLU A 130 -7.57 -16.36 -15.10
C GLU A 130 -7.05 -15.20 -14.22
N ARG A 131 -7.28 -13.98 -14.70
CA ARG A 131 -6.96 -12.72 -14.03
C ARG A 131 -8.25 -12.07 -13.56
N TYR A 132 -8.21 -11.58 -12.32
CA TYR A 132 -9.32 -10.88 -11.69
C TYR A 132 -9.01 -9.40 -11.55
N GLY A 133 -9.97 -8.55 -11.88
CA GLY A 133 -9.81 -7.09 -11.87
C GLY A 133 -11.11 -6.37 -11.57
N TRP A 134 -10.99 -5.05 -11.36
CA TRP A 134 -12.14 -4.16 -11.21
C TRP A 134 -12.19 -3.14 -12.34
N ARG A 135 -13.37 -2.98 -12.93
CA ARG A 135 -13.63 -1.97 -13.96
C ARG A 135 -13.93 -0.61 -13.33
N PHE A 136 -13.07 0.37 -13.61
CA PHE A 136 -13.23 1.77 -13.21
C PHE A 136 -13.67 2.62 -14.39
N PHE A 137 -14.85 3.21 -14.32
CA PHE A 137 -15.32 4.14 -15.35
C PHE A 137 -14.65 5.53 -15.20
N ALA A 138 -14.06 6.02 -16.28
CA ALA A 138 -13.52 7.38 -16.35
C ALA A 138 -14.62 8.39 -16.68
N GLY A 139 -14.45 9.63 -16.24
CA GLY A 139 -15.31 10.73 -16.65
C GLY A 139 -15.11 11.05 -18.14
N LYS A 140 -16.20 11.03 -18.92
CA LYS A 140 -16.27 11.25 -20.39
C LYS A 140 -15.94 10.01 -21.27
N GLY A 141 -16.84 9.04 -21.28
CA GLY A 141 -17.14 8.22 -22.47
C GLY A 141 -16.11 7.19 -22.96
N TYR A 142 -15.00 6.98 -22.26
CA TYR A 142 -14.07 5.88 -22.56
C TYR A 142 -14.49 4.59 -21.85
N GLU A 143 -14.25 3.44 -22.50
CA GLU A 143 -14.38 2.11 -21.90
C GLU A 143 -13.60 2.07 -20.57
N GLY A 144 -14.24 1.55 -19.51
CA GLY A 144 -13.67 1.62 -18.16
C GLY A 144 -12.32 0.92 -18.05
N ASP A 145 -11.36 1.56 -17.37
CA ASP A 145 -10.03 1.01 -17.14
C ASP A 145 -10.10 -0.15 -16.13
N ILE A 146 -9.50 -1.29 -16.47
CA ILE A 146 -9.49 -2.46 -15.60
C ILE A 146 -8.24 -2.39 -14.74
N LYS A 147 -8.43 -2.29 -13.42
CA LYS A 147 -7.34 -2.47 -12.46
C LYS A 147 -7.28 -3.93 -12.04
N TRP A 148 -6.27 -4.63 -12.55
CA TRP A 148 -5.97 -6.01 -12.19
C TRP A 148 -5.51 -6.11 -10.74
N ILE A 149 -6.07 -7.08 -10.01
CA ILE A 149 -5.74 -7.35 -8.61
C ILE A 149 -4.60 -8.38 -8.55
N PRO A 150 -3.55 -8.14 -7.74
CA PRO A 150 -2.50 -9.13 -7.54
C PRO A 150 -3.07 -10.47 -7.08
N THR A 151 -2.57 -11.59 -7.62
CA THR A 151 -3.11 -12.94 -7.34
C THR A 151 -3.28 -13.22 -5.84
N VAL A 152 -2.32 -12.81 -5.02
CA VAL A 152 -2.35 -12.97 -3.55
C VAL A 152 -3.45 -12.19 -2.84
N MET A 153 -4.04 -11.17 -3.49
CA MET A 153 -5.11 -10.34 -2.94
C MET A 153 -6.49 -10.71 -3.50
N VAL A 154 -6.60 -11.63 -4.45
CA VAL A 154 -7.86 -11.92 -5.17
C VAL A 154 -8.99 -12.32 -4.22
N ASP A 155 -8.72 -13.22 -3.28
CA ASP A 155 -9.75 -13.72 -2.36
C ASP A 155 -10.23 -12.64 -1.38
N ILE A 156 -9.30 -11.80 -0.88
CA ILE A 156 -9.60 -10.65 -0.04
C ILE A 156 -10.47 -9.65 -0.82
N ALA A 157 -10.08 -9.37 -2.07
CA ALA A 157 -10.77 -8.44 -2.95
C ALA A 157 -12.19 -8.91 -3.30
N LYS A 158 -12.39 -10.19 -3.62
CA LYS A 158 -13.73 -10.79 -3.85
C LYS A 158 -14.59 -10.73 -2.59
N THR A 159 -14.02 -11.07 -1.43
CA THR A 159 -14.73 -11.04 -0.15
C THR A 159 -15.20 -9.63 0.19
N ALA A 160 -14.35 -8.62 0.01
CA ALA A 160 -14.69 -7.22 0.24
C ALA A 160 -15.83 -6.74 -0.69
N VAL A 161 -15.77 -7.07 -1.97
CA VAL A 161 -16.84 -6.74 -2.94
C VAL A 161 -18.14 -7.43 -2.57
N ALA A 162 -18.11 -8.72 -2.25
CA ALA A 162 -19.31 -9.48 -1.87
C ALA A 162 -19.99 -8.92 -0.61
N ARG A 163 -19.20 -8.63 0.44
CA ARG A 163 -19.70 -8.02 1.69
C ARG A 163 -20.36 -6.66 1.45
N VAL A 164 -19.68 -5.78 0.71
CA VAL A 164 -20.22 -4.45 0.39
C VAL A 164 -21.46 -4.58 -0.49
N ARG A 165 -21.46 -5.47 -1.48
CA ARG A 165 -22.63 -5.74 -2.32
C ARG A 165 -23.82 -6.17 -1.47
N GLY A 166 -23.62 -7.01 -0.46
CA GLY A 166 -24.67 -7.35 0.51
C GLY A 166 -25.21 -6.13 1.26
N LEU A 167 -24.32 -5.29 1.81
CA LEU A 167 -24.71 -4.09 2.56
C LEU A 167 -25.56 -3.10 1.76
N SER A 168 -25.25 -2.92 0.48
CA SER A 168 -25.88 -1.92 -0.38
C SER A 168 -27.10 -2.43 -1.16
N GLU A 169 -27.51 -3.68 -0.96
CA GLU A 169 -28.62 -4.29 -1.70
C GLU A 169 -29.94 -3.55 -1.51
N ASN A 170 -30.32 -3.25 -0.26
CA ASN A 170 -31.57 -2.53 0.04
C ASN A 170 -31.64 -1.17 -0.66
N ALA A 171 -30.54 -0.42 -0.63
CA ALA A 171 -30.44 0.88 -1.27
C ALA A 171 -30.51 0.78 -2.81
N ARG A 172 -29.84 -0.22 -3.41
CA ARG A 172 -29.94 -0.46 -4.85
C ARG A 172 -31.34 -0.87 -5.29
N GLN A 173 -32.02 -1.72 -4.51
CA GLN A 173 -33.40 -2.13 -4.81
C GLN A 173 -34.37 -0.96 -4.71
N LEU A 174 -34.26 -0.14 -3.66
CA LEU A 174 -35.02 1.12 -3.56
C LEU A 174 -34.77 2.02 -4.77
N ALA A 175 -33.51 2.25 -5.14
CA ALA A 175 -33.19 3.09 -6.30
C ALA A 175 -33.77 2.53 -7.60
N LYS A 176 -33.66 1.22 -7.81
CA LYS A 176 -34.23 0.52 -8.97
C LYS A 176 -35.75 0.59 -9.00
N TRP A 177 -36.41 0.56 -7.84
CA TRP A 177 -37.84 0.76 -7.71
C TRP A 177 -38.24 2.18 -8.11
N ILE A 178 -37.60 3.20 -7.54
CA ILE A 178 -37.86 4.61 -7.84
C ILE A 178 -37.70 4.88 -9.35
N GLU A 179 -36.66 4.33 -9.98
CA GLU A 179 -36.43 4.48 -11.42
C GLU A 179 -37.54 3.89 -12.30
N LYS A 180 -38.24 2.85 -11.83
CA LYS A 180 -39.31 2.15 -12.57
C LYS A 180 -40.70 2.63 -12.21
N HIS A 181 -40.90 3.04 -10.96
CA HIS A 181 -42.20 3.34 -10.37
C HIS A 181 -42.13 4.66 -9.59
N PRO A 182 -41.82 5.79 -10.26
CA PRO A 182 -41.63 7.08 -9.59
C PRO A 182 -42.90 7.57 -8.88
N ASP A 183 -44.08 7.16 -9.34
CA ASP A 183 -45.36 7.60 -8.80
C ASP A 183 -45.95 6.65 -7.74
N LYS A 184 -45.23 5.58 -7.36
CA LYS A 184 -45.72 4.58 -6.40
C LYS A 184 -44.81 4.45 -5.19
N PHE A 185 -45.41 4.50 -4.01
CA PHE A 185 -44.69 4.35 -2.75
C PHE A 185 -43.93 3.01 -2.68
N TYR A 186 -42.67 3.05 -2.23
CA TYR A 186 -41.88 1.85 -1.99
C TYR A 186 -42.29 1.16 -0.70
N ARG A 187 -42.97 0.01 -0.80
CA ARG A 187 -43.39 -0.79 0.35
C ARG A 187 -42.25 -1.69 0.82
N HIS A 188 -41.51 -1.23 1.83
CA HIS A 188 -40.52 -2.05 2.55
C HIS A 188 -41.19 -3.02 3.56
N ALA A 189 -40.40 -3.88 4.20
CA ALA A 189 -40.89 -4.96 5.07
C ALA A 189 -41.83 -4.48 6.20
N ASP A 190 -41.50 -3.36 6.85
CA ASP A 190 -42.30 -2.77 7.95
C ASP A 190 -43.36 -1.75 7.49
N CYS A 191 -43.61 -1.63 6.17
CA CYS A 191 -44.60 -0.72 5.64
C CYS A 191 -46.02 -1.18 6.03
N PRO A 192 -46.92 -0.28 6.47
CA PRO A 192 -48.27 -0.67 6.86
C PRO A 192 -49.07 -1.28 5.70
N ASP A 193 -49.81 -2.35 5.99
CA ASP A 193 -50.70 -3.00 5.02
C ASP A 193 -52.04 -2.25 4.90
N VAL A 194 -51.98 -1.13 4.19
CA VAL A 194 -53.12 -0.25 3.88
C VAL A 194 -53.05 0.15 2.42
N ALA A 195 -54.17 0.50 1.79
CA ALA A 195 -54.17 0.97 0.40
C ALA A 195 -53.48 2.34 0.25
N ASP A 196 -52.92 2.63 -0.93
CA ASP A 196 -52.00 3.75 -1.16
C ASP A 196 -52.60 5.14 -0.87
N ASP A 197 -53.92 5.30 -1.08
CA ASP A 197 -54.66 6.56 -0.92
C ASP A 197 -55.48 6.63 0.37
N VAL A 198 -55.32 5.66 1.28
CA VAL A 198 -56.02 5.68 2.57
C VAL A 198 -55.27 6.60 3.55
N PRO A 199 -55.97 7.52 4.25
CA PRO A 199 -55.36 8.33 5.30
C PRO A 199 -54.74 7.46 6.41
N LEU A 200 -53.48 7.72 6.71
CA LEU A 200 -52.67 6.99 7.67
C LEU A 200 -52.80 7.60 9.06
N THR A 201 -52.79 6.75 10.09
CA THR A 201 -52.48 7.20 11.45
C THR A 201 -51.03 7.71 11.54
N MET A 202 -50.71 8.49 12.55
CA MET A 202 -49.35 8.96 12.83
C MET A 202 -48.37 7.79 13.01
N VAL A 203 -48.82 6.68 13.61
CA VAL A 203 -48.01 5.47 13.77
C VAL A 203 -47.74 4.83 12.41
N GLN A 204 -48.77 4.63 11.58
CA GLN A 204 -48.60 4.09 10.22
C GLN A 204 -47.73 5.00 9.33
N THR A 205 -47.84 6.32 9.49
CA THR A 205 -46.96 7.28 8.83
C THR A 205 -45.50 7.05 9.21
N CYS A 206 -45.23 6.85 10.50
CA CYS A 206 -43.88 6.57 10.98
C CYS A 206 -43.36 5.20 10.51
N MET A 207 -44.24 4.19 10.48
CA MET A 207 -43.95 2.86 9.95
C MET A 207 -43.57 2.91 8.47
N ALA A 208 -44.36 3.61 7.65
CA ALA A 208 -44.10 3.76 6.21
C ALA A 208 -42.75 4.45 5.92
N LEU A 209 -42.32 5.39 6.78
CA LEU A 209 -41.00 6.03 6.65
C LEU A 209 -39.85 5.18 7.24
N GLY A 210 -40.16 4.05 7.87
CA GLY A 210 -39.22 3.16 8.54
C GLY A 210 -38.61 3.73 9.82
N PHE A 211 -39.33 4.56 10.56
CA PHE A 211 -38.88 4.99 11.88
C PHE A 211 -39.00 3.85 12.90
N ALA A 212 -37.93 3.65 13.67
CA ALA A 212 -37.88 2.63 14.72
C ALA A 212 -39.06 2.74 15.70
N HIS A 213 -39.70 1.60 15.97
CA HIS A 213 -40.83 1.44 16.88
C HIS A 213 -40.41 1.63 18.33
N ASN A 214 -40.40 2.88 18.79
CA ASN A 214 -39.92 3.21 20.14
C ASN A 214 -41.04 3.72 21.05
N SER A 215 -41.58 4.91 20.73
CA SER A 215 -42.61 5.55 21.54
C SER A 215 -43.34 6.64 20.77
N GLN A 216 -44.53 7.02 21.23
CA GLN A 216 -45.31 8.10 20.63
C GLN A 216 -44.58 9.46 20.67
N LYS A 217 -43.78 9.71 21.72
CA LYS A 217 -42.94 10.92 21.83
C LYS A 217 -41.83 10.92 20.77
N THR A 218 -41.21 9.77 20.54
CA THR A 218 -40.16 9.60 19.52
C THR A 218 -40.73 9.85 18.12
N TYR A 219 -41.90 9.29 17.80
CA TYR A 219 -42.58 9.53 16.53
C TYR A 219 -42.89 11.00 16.28
N ARG A 220 -43.46 11.70 17.27
CA ARG A 220 -43.71 13.14 17.17
C ARG A 220 -42.42 13.94 16.91
N SER A 221 -41.32 13.54 17.53
CA SER A 221 -40.00 14.17 17.31
C SER A 221 -39.44 13.86 15.92
N CYS A 222 -39.56 12.62 15.43
CA CYS A 222 -39.10 12.22 14.10
C CYS A 222 -39.86 12.95 13.01
N LEU A 223 -41.19 12.98 13.09
CA LEU A 223 -42.04 13.74 12.16
C LEU A 223 -41.71 15.24 12.19
N GLY A 224 -41.61 15.82 13.39
CA GLY A 224 -41.25 17.23 13.55
C GLY A 224 -39.88 17.58 12.96
N SER A 225 -38.88 16.70 13.12
CA SER A 225 -37.55 16.90 12.52
C SER A 225 -37.54 16.90 11.00
N ARG A 226 -38.62 16.43 10.38
CA ARG A 226 -38.82 16.39 8.92
C ARG A 226 -39.86 17.40 8.42
N GLY A 227 -40.39 18.24 9.30
CA GLY A 227 -41.43 19.19 8.95
C GLY A 227 -42.78 18.53 8.62
N LEU A 228 -43.00 17.30 9.08
CA LEU A 228 -44.25 16.58 8.89
C LEU A 228 -45.24 16.86 10.03
N ALA A 229 -46.53 16.89 9.69
CA ALA A 229 -47.65 17.00 10.62
C ALA A 229 -47.69 15.82 11.60
N LYS A 230 -48.28 16.04 12.78
CA LYS A 230 -48.28 15.08 13.91
C LYS A 230 -49.67 14.51 14.19
N GLU A 231 -50.65 14.90 13.39
CA GLU A 231 -52.05 14.55 13.49
C GLU A 231 -52.34 13.31 12.63
N ASP A 232 -53.33 12.51 13.05
CA ASP A 232 -53.77 11.35 12.27
C ASP A 232 -54.54 11.80 11.02
N GLY A 233 -54.46 11.01 9.95
CA GLY A 233 -55.22 11.21 8.73
C GLY A 233 -54.70 12.32 7.80
N VAL A 234 -53.55 12.93 8.11
CA VAL A 234 -52.96 13.99 7.27
C VAL A 234 -52.35 13.45 5.98
N TYR A 235 -51.74 12.26 6.05
CA TYR A 235 -50.97 11.70 4.96
C TYR A 235 -51.52 10.36 4.49
N THR A 236 -51.45 10.12 3.19
CA THR A 236 -51.54 8.80 2.54
C THR A 236 -50.15 8.32 2.14
N LEU A 237 -49.98 7.04 1.76
CA LEU A 237 -48.69 6.54 1.26
C LEU A 237 -48.24 7.35 0.02
N ASN A 238 -49.16 7.65 -0.90
CA ASN A 238 -48.84 8.45 -2.09
C ASN A 238 -48.39 9.89 -1.74
N SER A 239 -49.03 10.53 -0.76
CA SER A 239 -48.61 11.87 -0.33
C SER A 239 -47.25 11.87 0.39
N LEU A 240 -46.96 10.83 1.19
CA LEU A 240 -45.63 10.65 1.81
C LEU A 240 -44.55 10.36 0.78
N TRP A 241 -44.92 9.72 -0.33
CA TRP A 241 -43.97 9.45 -1.39
C TRP A 241 -43.38 10.71 -1.97
N GLN A 242 -44.21 11.73 -2.24
CA GLN A 242 -43.76 13.03 -2.73
C GLN A 242 -42.74 13.67 -1.77
N HIS A 243 -43.03 13.65 -0.47
CA HIS A 243 -42.09 14.13 0.54
C HIS A 243 -40.78 13.34 0.57
N THR A 244 -40.84 12.03 0.34
CA THR A 244 -39.65 11.17 0.32
C THR A 244 -38.80 11.42 -0.93
N MET A 245 -39.45 11.67 -2.08
CA MET A 245 -38.79 12.02 -3.35
C MET A 245 -38.03 13.33 -3.29
N GLU A 246 -38.55 14.35 -2.61
CA GLU A 246 -37.86 15.62 -2.38
C GLU A 246 -36.57 15.46 -1.55
N ARG A 247 -36.44 14.36 -0.81
CA ARG A 247 -35.31 14.09 0.10
C ARG A 247 -34.26 13.16 -0.48
N LEU A 248 -34.43 12.71 -1.72
CA LEU A 248 -33.40 11.94 -2.41
C LEU A 248 -32.12 12.77 -2.61
N PRO A 249 -30.96 12.10 -2.76
CA PRO A 249 -29.71 12.79 -3.06
C PRO A 249 -29.80 13.65 -4.32
N GLU A 250 -29.17 14.82 -4.28
CA GLU A 250 -29.07 15.72 -5.43
C GLU A 250 -28.48 15.00 -6.65
N GLY A 251 -29.14 15.16 -7.80
CA GLY A 251 -28.71 14.52 -9.05
C GLY A 251 -29.17 13.07 -9.24
N PHE A 252 -30.05 12.54 -8.36
CA PHE A 252 -30.76 11.27 -8.59
C PHE A 252 -31.38 11.24 -10.01
N PRO A 253 -31.31 10.10 -10.75
CA PRO A 253 -30.90 8.75 -10.35
C PRO A 253 -29.38 8.50 -10.36
N TRP A 254 -28.56 9.52 -10.64
CA TRP A 254 -27.13 9.36 -10.81
C TRP A 254 -26.40 9.33 -9.47
N PHE A 255 -25.66 8.25 -9.22
CA PHE A 255 -24.69 8.19 -8.13
C PHE A 255 -23.40 8.92 -8.54
N ALA A 256 -22.95 8.71 -9.78
CA ALA A 256 -21.84 9.42 -10.41
C ALA A 256 -22.15 9.62 -11.90
N LYS A 257 -22.71 10.79 -12.25
CA LYS A 257 -23.20 11.11 -13.60
C LYS A 257 -22.08 11.11 -14.63
N ASP A 258 -20.91 11.63 -14.26
CA ASP A 258 -19.70 11.67 -15.09
C ASP A 258 -19.21 10.27 -15.50
N LYS A 259 -19.47 9.27 -14.66
CA LYS A 259 -19.10 7.87 -14.85
C LYS A 259 -20.23 7.00 -15.39
N GLY A 260 -21.42 7.56 -15.60
CA GLY A 260 -22.61 6.81 -16.02
C GLY A 260 -23.15 5.83 -14.97
N ILE A 261 -22.86 6.05 -13.67
CA ILE A 261 -23.26 5.13 -12.60
C ILE A 261 -24.50 5.67 -11.90
N LYS A 262 -25.58 4.89 -11.90
CA LYS A 262 -26.82 5.16 -11.16
C LYS A 262 -26.80 4.56 -9.76
N PHE A 263 -27.65 5.05 -8.86
CA PHE A 263 -27.81 4.45 -7.53
C PHE A 263 -28.20 2.97 -7.58
N SER A 264 -29.00 2.56 -8.57
CA SER A 264 -29.41 1.16 -8.77
C SER A 264 -28.27 0.20 -9.11
N ASN A 265 -27.12 0.70 -9.57
CA ASN A 265 -25.92 -0.10 -9.84
C ASN A 265 -24.70 0.40 -9.05
N ALA A 266 -24.85 1.21 -8.00
CA ALA A 266 -23.71 1.67 -7.22
C ALA A 266 -23.37 0.65 -6.11
N LEU A 267 -22.10 0.22 -6.06
CA LEU A 267 -21.63 -0.74 -5.07
C LEU A 267 -21.74 -0.19 -3.63
N PHE A 268 -21.62 1.13 -3.46
CA PHE A 268 -21.67 1.79 -2.16
C PHE A 268 -22.93 2.66 -1.96
N ALA A 269 -24.03 2.37 -2.66
CA ALA A 269 -25.32 2.97 -2.33
C ALA A 269 -25.75 2.52 -0.93
N LEU A 270 -26.12 3.45 -0.06
CA LEU A 270 -26.59 3.14 1.29
C LEU A 270 -27.99 3.72 1.51
N ASN A 271 -28.67 3.25 2.55
CA ASN A 271 -29.85 3.91 3.08
C ASN A 271 -29.46 4.97 4.12
N VAL A 272 -30.32 5.97 4.33
CA VAL A 272 -30.08 6.97 5.39
C VAL A 272 -30.10 6.31 6.76
N ASN A 273 -29.18 6.70 7.64
CA ASN A 273 -28.97 6.15 8.99
C ASN A 273 -28.56 4.67 9.04
N GLN A 274 -28.22 4.02 7.93
CA GLN A 274 -27.87 2.61 7.90
C GLN A 274 -26.79 2.20 8.92
N PHE A 275 -25.76 3.04 9.11
CA PHE A 275 -24.68 2.79 10.08
C PHE A 275 -24.79 3.61 11.38
N HIS A 276 -25.95 4.20 11.66
CA HIS A 276 -26.13 5.06 12.81
C HIS A 276 -26.39 4.25 14.08
N GLY A 277 -25.61 4.44 15.14
CA GLY A 277 -25.72 3.63 16.38
C GLY A 277 -27.06 3.78 17.14
N ASN A 278 -27.69 4.96 17.08
CA ASN A 278 -28.91 5.25 17.86
C ASN A 278 -30.19 5.44 17.02
N ARG A 279 -30.11 5.45 15.69
CA ARG A 279 -31.24 5.77 14.81
C ARG A 279 -31.46 4.59 13.89
N GLY A 280 -32.72 4.20 13.71
CA GLY A 280 -33.08 3.17 12.74
C GLY A 280 -32.72 3.59 11.32
N CYS A 281 -32.29 2.61 10.52
CA CYS A 281 -32.11 2.75 9.08
C CYS A 281 -33.44 3.15 8.43
N LEU A 282 -33.40 4.09 7.48
CA LEU A 282 -34.57 4.56 6.76
C LEU A 282 -34.63 3.89 5.39
N PRO A 283 -35.51 2.89 5.19
CA PRO A 283 -35.51 2.04 4.00
C PRO A 283 -36.05 2.73 2.75
N VAL A 284 -36.60 3.94 2.88
CA VAL A 284 -37.20 4.73 1.80
C VAL A 284 -36.32 5.89 1.34
N GLU A 285 -35.17 6.12 1.99
CA GLU A 285 -34.23 7.19 1.62
C GLU A 285 -32.84 6.65 1.29
N LEU A 286 -32.19 7.29 0.32
CA LEU A 286 -30.85 6.95 -0.15
C LEU A 286 -29.78 7.87 0.43
N HIS A 287 -28.60 7.32 0.68
CA HIS A 287 -27.41 8.02 1.11
C HIS A 287 -26.22 7.67 0.21
N LYS A 288 -25.47 8.70 -0.19
CA LYS A 288 -24.21 8.57 -0.93
C LYS A 288 -23.04 8.83 0.04
N PRO A 289 -22.27 7.79 0.43
CA PRO A 289 -21.10 7.99 1.27
C PRO A 289 -20.02 8.76 0.51
N ILE A 290 -19.35 9.68 1.21
CA ILE A 290 -18.19 10.45 0.70
C ILE A 290 -16.89 9.99 1.40
N ASN A 291 -15.74 10.46 0.93
CA ASN A 291 -14.44 10.16 1.56
C ASN A 291 -14.41 10.41 3.07
N ASN A 292 -15.05 11.49 3.55
CA ASN A 292 -15.12 11.80 4.97
C ASN A 292 -15.97 10.79 5.75
N PHE A 293 -16.94 10.14 5.12
CA PHE A 293 -17.75 9.10 5.77
C PHE A 293 -16.89 7.94 6.25
N PHE A 294 -15.96 7.48 5.40
CA PHE A 294 -14.95 6.48 5.75
C PHE A 294 -13.88 7.03 6.70
N ASN A 295 -13.26 8.17 6.38
CA ASN A 295 -12.15 8.70 7.18
C ASN A 295 -12.57 9.07 8.61
N ASN A 296 -13.82 9.52 8.81
CA ASN A 296 -14.36 9.75 10.14
C ASN A 296 -14.39 8.45 10.97
N ASP A 297 -14.53 7.28 10.34
CA ASP A 297 -14.52 6.01 11.06
C ASP A 297 -13.10 5.47 11.32
N MET A 298 -12.12 5.93 10.56
CA MET A 298 -10.72 5.47 10.66
C MET A 298 -9.87 6.27 11.64
N ALA A 299 -10.38 7.41 12.10
CA ALA A 299 -9.65 8.32 12.97
C ALA A 299 -10.51 8.78 14.15
N PRO A 300 -9.88 9.01 15.31
CA PRO A 300 -10.53 9.66 16.43
C PRO A 300 -10.91 11.09 16.06
N ARG A 301 -12.07 11.55 16.56
CA ARG A 301 -12.55 12.92 16.38
C ARG A 301 -12.57 13.60 17.74
N GLU A 302 -11.44 14.20 18.11
CA GLU A 302 -11.25 14.82 19.44
C GLU A 302 -12.28 15.92 19.73
N ALA A 303 -12.74 16.65 18.70
CA ALA A 303 -13.81 17.65 18.85
C ALA A 303 -15.18 17.05 19.23
N LEU A 304 -15.36 15.73 19.13
CA LEU A 304 -16.59 15.00 19.44
C LEU A 304 -16.35 13.99 20.57
N ASP A 305 -15.62 14.42 21.61
CA ASP A 305 -15.33 13.59 22.77
C ASP A 305 -16.59 12.96 23.38
N GLY A 306 -16.51 11.67 23.72
CA GLY A 306 -17.63 10.83 24.19
C GLY A 306 -18.77 10.58 23.20
N LYS A 307 -18.79 11.22 22.02
CA LYS A 307 -19.88 11.13 21.02
C LYS A 307 -19.49 10.39 19.74
N HIS A 308 -18.19 10.12 19.55
CA HIS A 308 -17.66 9.43 18.38
C HIS A 308 -16.61 8.38 18.78
N ALA A 309 -16.81 7.16 18.28
CA ALA A 309 -15.84 6.08 18.34
C ALA A 309 -15.44 5.68 16.91
N SER A 310 -14.14 5.67 16.62
CA SER A 310 -13.59 5.07 15.40
C SER A 310 -13.71 3.54 15.46
N ILE A 311 -13.49 2.85 14.34
CA ILE A 311 -13.43 1.38 14.33
C ILE A 311 -12.37 0.86 15.31
N LEU A 312 -11.23 1.54 15.40
CA LEU A 312 -10.14 1.19 16.31
C LEU A 312 -10.57 1.35 17.77
N ASP A 313 -11.34 2.40 18.09
CA ASP A 313 -11.88 2.60 19.44
C ASP A 313 -12.94 1.57 19.80
N ARG A 314 -13.84 1.21 18.86
CA ARG A 314 -14.89 0.21 19.09
C ARG A 314 -14.33 -1.16 19.43
N HIS A 315 -13.18 -1.49 18.84
CA HIS A 315 -12.47 -2.75 19.08
C HIS A 315 -11.37 -2.65 20.16
N GLY A 316 -11.22 -1.50 20.82
CA GLY A 316 -10.35 -1.34 21.99
C GLY A 316 -8.86 -1.19 21.71
N TYR A 317 -8.44 -0.97 20.46
CA TYR A 317 -7.02 -0.86 20.12
C TYR A 317 -6.43 0.51 20.43
N ARG A 318 -5.19 0.49 20.93
CA ARG A 318 -4.36 1.66 21.29
C ARG A 318 -2.93 1.45 20.82
N THR A 319 -2.17 2.54 20.71
CA THR A 319 -0.72 2.46 20.50
C THR A 319 -0.03 1.96 21.78
N GLU A 320 1.26 1.60 21.68
CA GLU A 320 2.08 1.19 22.84
C GLU A 320 2.10 2.25 23.96
N ASN A 321 1.97 3.53 23.59
CA ASN A 321 1.92 4.65 24.52
C ASN A 321 0.50 4.95 25.05
N GLY A 322 -0.49 4.12 24.72
CA GLY A 322 -1.89 4.30 25.10
C GLY A 322 -2.67 5.31 24.25
N GLU A 323 -2.08 5.87 23.19
CA GLU A 323 -2.75 6.83 22.32
C GLU A 323 -3.76 6.14 21.38
N ARG A 324 -4.74 6.92 20.89
CA ARG A 324 -5.73 6.43 19.93
C ARG A 324 -5.10 6.24 18.56
N VAL A 325 -5.27 5.05 17.99
CA VAL A 325 -4.77 4.72 16.65
C VAL A 325 -5.56 5.48 15.60
N LYS A 326 -4.87 5.99 14.57
CA LYS A 326 -5.48 6.74 13.46
C LYS A 326 -4.96 6.24 12.13
N LEU A 327 -5.82 6.23 11.13
CA LEU A 327 -5.46 5.94 9.74
C LEU A 327 -6.32 6.78 8.79
N THR A 328 -5.79 7.02 7.60
CA THR A 328 -6.48 7.73 6.51
C THR A 328 -6.52 6.85 5.27
N SER A 329 -7.53 7.05 4.43
CA SER A 329 -7.65 6.31 3.16
C SER A 329 -6.44 6.45 2.24
N HIS A 330 -5.69 7.56 2.35
CA HIS A 330 -4.57 7.87 1.46
C HIS A 330 -3.30 7.09 1.80
N GLN A 331 -3.13 6.69 3.06
CA GLN A 331 -1.98 5.89 3.53
C GLN A 331 -1.89 4.53 2.83
N ALA A 332 -3.02 3.87 2.52
CA ALA A 332 -3.01 2.62 1.76
C ALA A 332 -2.38 2.80 0.36
N ARG A 333 -2.70 3.90 -0.32
CA ARG A 333 -2.12 4.23 -1.62
C ARG A 333 -0.63 4.54 -1.53
N HIS A 334 -0.18 5.18 -0.46
CA HIS A 334 1.25 5.37 -0.19
C HIS A 334 1.97 4.04 0.00
N LEU A 335 1.43 3.16 0.86
CA LEU A 335 2.02 1.85 1.12
C LEU A 335 2.14 1.00 -0.15
N LEU A 336 1.06 0.85 -0.93
CA LEU A 336 1.09 0.04 -2.16
C LEU A 336 2.07 0.57 -3.20
N ASN A 337 2.22 1.89 -3.29
CA ASN A 337 3.19 2.51 -4.18
C ASN A 337 4.63 2.22 -3.73
N THR A 338 4.90 2.33 -2.43
CA THR A 338 6.21 1.99 -1.85
C THR A 338 6.53 0.50 -2.04
N ILE A 339 5.57 -0.40 -1.81
CA ILE A 339 5.73 -1.85 -2.05
C ILE A 339 6.05 -2.11 -3.54
N ALA A 340 5.34 -1.46 -4.46
CA ALA A 340 5.59 -1.61 -5.88
C ALA A 340 7.00 -1.16 -6.29
N GLN A 341 7.48 -0.06 -5.71
CA GLN A 341 8.84 0.43 -5.95
C GLN A 341 9.89 -0.49 -5.35
N ARG A 342 9.63 -1.03 -4.14
CA ARG A 342 10.47 -2.02 -3.48
C ARG A 342 10.60 -3.31 -4.30
N GLY A 343 9.51 -3.74 -4.92
CA GLY A 343 9.51 -4.88 -5.86
C GLY A 343 10.04 -4.55 -7.26
N GLY A 344 10.65 -3.37 -7.48
CA GLY A 344 11.34 -3.05 -8.73
C GLY A 344 10.47 -2.61 -9.91
N LEU A 345 9.17 -2.33 -9.71
CA LEU A 345 8.32 -1.85 -10.82
C LEU A 345 8.80 -0.49 -11.32
N SER A 346 8.78 -0.31 -12.64
CA SER A 346 9.14 0.97 -13.26
C SER A 346 8.14 2.06 -12.88
N ASN A 347 8.59 3.32 -12.94
CA ASN A 347 7.72 4.46 -12.69
C ASN A 347 6.54 4.53 -13.68
N LEU A 348 6.72 4.04 -14.90
CA LEU A 348 5.63 3.99 -15.90
C LEU A 348 4.57 2.96 -15.49
N GLU A 349 4.98 1.76 -15.09
CA GLU A 349 4.06 0.71 -14.63
C GLU A 349 3.33 1.12 -13.36
N ILE A 350 4.02 1.75 -12.41
CA ILE A 350 3.41 2.28 -11.19
C ILE A 350 2.39 3.37 -11.51
N ALA A 351 2.70 4.27 -12.45
CA ALA A 351 1.78 5.32 -12.87
C ALA A 351 0.53 4.72 -13.51
N LYS A 352 0.69 3.73 -14.41
CA LYS A 352 -0.40 2.98 -15.03
C LYS A 352 -1.25 2.25 -13.99
N ARG A 353 -0.65 1.44 -13.12
CA ARG A 353 -1.34 0.71 -12.03
C ARG A 353 -2.10 1.65 -11.09
N SER A 354 -1.56 2.85 -10.87
CA SER A 354 -2.16 3.86 -9.99
C SER A 354 -3.18 4.77 -10.69
N GLY A 355 -3.38 4.67 -12.00
CA GLY A 355 -4.24 5.56 -12.79
C GLY A 355 -3.76 7.03 -12.83
N ARG A 356 -2.44 7.24 -12.92
CA ARG A 356 -1.83 8.59 -12.97
C ARG A 356 -1.55 8.99 -14.42
N ALA A 357 -1.97 10.20 -14.79
CA ALA A 357 -1.63 10.78 -16.09
C ALA A 357 -0.17 11.27 -16.15
N ASP A 358 0.37 11.79 -15.05
CA ASP A 358 1.75 12.28 -14.96
C ASP A 358 2.57 11.38 -14.03
N VAL A 359 3.63 10.77 -14.59
CA VAL A 359 4.59 9.91 -13.88
C VAL A 359 5.28 10.66 -12.73
N LYS A 360 5.45 11.99 -12.82
CA LYS A 360 6.05 12.80 -11.75
C LYS A 360 5.26 12.73 -10.44
N GLN A 361 3.96 12.42 -10.50
CA GLN A 361 3.13 12.24 -9.32
C GLN A 361 3.55 11.04 -8.46
N ASN A 362 4.30 10.06 -9.02
CA ASN A 362 4.82 8.93 -8.24
C ASN A 362 5.73 9.38 -7.09
N ARG A 363 6.45 10.50 -7.24
CA ARG A 363 7.40 11.00 -6.24
C ARG A 363 6.74 11.27 -4.89
N THR A 364 5.52 11.79 -4.89
CA THR A 364 4.76 12.08 -3.66
C THR A 364 4.47 10.81 -2.84
N TYR A 365 4.40 9.67 -3.52
CA TYR A 365 4.06 8.38 -2.93
C TYR A 365 5.26 7.45 -2.78
N ASN A 366 6.45 7.90 -3.17
CA ASN A 366 7.67 7.16 -3.00
C ASN A 366 8.23 7.44 -1.61
N HIS A 367 8.16 6.44 -0.74
CA HIS A 367 8.74 6.50 0.59
C HIS A 367 9.93 5.56 0.75
N MET A 368 10.56 5.12 -0.34
CA MET A 368 11.87 4.48 -0.27
C MET A 368 12.90 5.48 0.24
N THR A 369 13.77 5.00 1.09
CA THR A 369 14.93 5.74 1.59
C THR A 369 15.98 5.88 0.46
N GLU A 370 16.86 6.88 0.58
CA GLU A 370 17.99 7.03 -0.35
C GLU A 370 18.88 5.78 -0.32
N TYR A 371 19.00 5.10 0.83
CA TYR A 371 19.70 3.82 0.95
C TYR A 371 19.08 2.70 0.13
N GLU A 372 17.75 2.57 0.16
CA GLU A 372 17.04 1.58 -0.66
C GLU A 372 17.21 1.89 -2.15
N LEU A 373 17.17 3.17 -2.53
CA LEU A 373 17.40 3.61 -3.91
C LEU A 373 18.84 3.33 -4.37
N VAL A 374 19.84 3.59 -3.53
CA VAL A 374 21.25 3.27 -3.80
C VAL A 374 21.43 1.76 -3.90
N GLY A 375 20.91 0.99 -2.97
CA GLY A 375 20.98 -0.47 -3.00
C GLY A 375 20.27 -1.08 -4.22
N MET A 376 19.21 -0.47 -4.74
CA MET A 376 18.61 -0.86 -6.02
C MET A 376 19.48 -0.48 -7.22
N ALA A 377 20.07 0.72 -7.22
CA ALA A 377 20.96 1.16 -8.28
C ALA A 377 22.24 0.32 -8.36
N GLU A 378 22.81 -0.05 -7.21
CA GLU A 378 23.97 -0.95 -7.10
C GLU A 378 23.65 -2.37 -7.57
N ARG A 379 22.41 -2.85 -7.35
CA ARG A 379 21.94 -4.14 -7.89
C ARG A 379 21.80 -4.14 -9.41
N LEU A 380 21.40 -3.01 -9.99
CA LEU A 380 21.22 -2.85 -11.44
C LEU A 380 22.55 -2.57 -12.18
N ASP A 381 23.48 -1.87 -11.52
CA ASP A 381 24.78 -1.49 -12.08
C ASP A 381 25.85 -1.53 -10.97
N PRO A 382 26.55 -2.67 -10.82
CA PRO A 382 27.56 -2.87 -9.78
C PRO A 382 28.75 -1.91 -9.87
N THR A 383 28.97 -1.26 -11.02
CA THR A 383 30.05 -0.28 -11.21
C THR A 383 29.79 1.03 -10.47
N LYS A 384 28.52 1.30 -10.12
CA LYS A 384 28.09 2.48 -9.34
C LYS A 384 28.25 2.32 -7.82
N ALA A 385 28.69 1.15 -7.35
CA ALA A 385 29.05 0.92 -5.94
C ALA A 385 30.18 1.84 -5.41
N LEU A 386 30.80 2.65 -6.28
CA LEU A 386 31.81 3.65 -5.91
C LEU A 386 31.24 4.94 -5.28
N PHE A 387 29.93 5.20 -5.37
CA PHE A 387 29.34 6.44 -4.88
C PHE A 387 28.21 6.17 -3.88
N GLY A 388 28.58 5.77 -2.66
CA GLY A 388 27.67 5.82 -1.52
C GLY A 388 27.24 7.28 -1.20
N PRO A 389 26.16 7.50 -0.45
CA PRO A 389 25.71 8.84 -0.10
C PRO A 389 26.84 9.65 0.53
N VAL A 390 27.15 10.82 -0.04
CA VAL A 390 28.10 11.77 0.55
C VAL A 390 27.39 12.48 1.71
N GLY A 391 27.55 11.93 2.91
CA GLY A 391 27.06 12.52 4.14
C GLY A 391 27.28 11.59 5.33
N GLU A 392 27.80 12.12 6.44
CA GLU A 392 27.88 11.39 7.71
C GLU A 392 26.47 11.05 8.18
N VAL A 393 26.10 9.78 8.13
CA VAL A 393 24.81 9.30 8.63
C VAL A 393 25.01 8.57 9.95
N ALA A 394 24.19 8.95 10.93
CA ALA A 394 24.10 8.29 12.22
C ALA A 394 23.75 6.79 12.05
N LYS A 395 24.68 5.91 12.44
CA LYS A 395 24.71 4.46 12.16
C LYS A 395 23.66 3.60 12.90
N HIS A 396 22.60 4.20 13.46
CA HIS A 396 21.61 3.48 14.28
C HIS A 396 20.18 4.02 14.08
N LEU A 397 19.67 4.00 12.85
CA LEU A 397 18.27 4.33 12.62
C LEU A 397 17.41 3.06 12.84
N PRO A 398 16.55 3.01 13.89
CA PRO A 398 15.64 1.87 14.07
C PRO A 398 14.71 1.76 12.86
N VAL A 399 14.50 0.55 12.36
CA VAL A 399 13.63 0.23 11.22
C VAL A 399 12.31 -0.33 11.77
N THR A 400 11.18 0.11 11.22
CA THR A 400 9.86 -0.42 11.61
C THR A 400 9.66 -1.85 11.11
N MET A 401 8.76 -2.64 11.73
CA MET A 401 8.44 -4.00 11.24
C MET A 401 7.90 -3.97 9.81
N GLN A 402 7.12 -2.95 9.45
CA GLN A 402 6.69 -2.70 8.07
C GLN A 402 7.86 -2.54 7.10
N GLU A 403 8.82 -1.67 7.44
CA GLU A 403 10.02 -1.45 6.62
C GLU A 403 10.84 -2.74 6.54
N PHE A 404 11.01 -3.45 7.66
CA PHE A 404 11.70 -4.74 7.73
C PHE A 404 11.06 -5.79 6.81
N ASN A 405 9.74 -5.97 6.87
CA ASN A 405 8.99 -6.95 6.06
C ASN A 405 8.96 -6.61 4.56
N THR A 406 9.22 -5.35 4.20
CA THR A 406 9.22 -4.88 2.80
C THR A 406 10.62 -4.75 2.22
N LEU A 407 11.65 -4.78 3.05
CA LEU A 407 13.00 -5.01 2.57
C LEU A 407 13.05 -6.45 2.08
N GLU A 408 13.46 -6.67 0.83
CA GLU A 408 13.83 -7.99 0.32
C GLU A 408 15.11 -8.46 1.01
N HIS A 409 15.07 -8.69 2.33
CA HIS A 409 16.05 -9.53 2.98
C HIS A 409 15.45 -10.92 3.00
N ALA A 410 15.98 -11.76 2.11
CA ALA A 410 16.08 -13.19 2.33
C ALA A 410 16.31 -13.45 3.82
N ALA A 411 15.44 -14.24 4.44
CA ALA A 411 15.46 -14.39 5.88
C ALA A 411 16.85 -14.87 6.35
N VAL A 412 17.37 -14.15 7.33
CA VAL A 412 18.78 -14.26 7.72
C VAL A 412 18.95 -15.44 8.66
N HIS A 413 19.64 -16.49 8.23
CA HIS A 413 19.95 -17.63 9.09
C HIS A 413 21.18 -17.33 9.95
N VAL A 414 21.04 -17.41 11.29
CA VAL A 414 22.16 -17.24 12.21
C VAL A 414 23.09 -18.44 12.10
N THR A 415 24.36 -18.18 11.77
CA THR A 415 25.40 -19.20 11.66
C THR A 415 26.35 -19.14 12.87
N GLU A 416 27.23 -20.13 13.00
CA GLU A 416 28.26 -20.14 14.05
C GLU A 416 29.21 -18.92 14.01
N TYR A 417 29.43 -18.34 12.83
CA TYR A 417 30.43 -17.28 12.61
C TYR A 417 29.82 -15.90 12.32
N GLY A 418 28.49 -15.81 12.17
CA GLY A 418 27.82 -14.61 11.65
C GLY A 418 26.42 -14.95 11.15
N TYR A 419 26.12 -14.54 9.93
CA TYR A 419 24.80 -14.63 9.33
C TYR A 419 24.88 -15.11 7.89
N CYS A 420 23.89 -15.88 7.47
CA CYS A 420 23.72 -16.34 6.11
C CYS A 420 22.58 -15.55 5.45
N VAL A 421 22.89 -14.85 4.36
CA VAL A 421 21.92 -14.05 3.58
C VAL A 421 21.33 -14.86 2.41
N HIS A 422 21.24 -16.18 2.59
CA HIS A 422 20.74 -17.10 1.59
C HIS A 422 19.24 -16.91 1.37
N ASP A 423 18.83 -16.82 0.11
CA ASP A 423 17.43 -16.64 -0.27
C ASP A 423 16.59 -17.88 0.02
N TYR A 424 15.60 -17.77 0.92
CA TYR A 424 14.69 -18.86 1.27
C TYR A 424 13.73 -19.25 0.14
N THR A 425 13.64 -18.46 -0.93
CA THR A 425 12.98 -18.88 -2.16
C THR A 425 13.81 -19.89 -2.95
N MET A 426 15.11 -20.03 -2.63
CA MET A 426 15.99 -21.03 -3.21
C MET A 426 16.00 -22.32 -2.37
N SER A 427 16.43 -23.42 -3.00
CA SER A 427 16.58 -24.71 -2.31
C SER A 427 17.52 -24.59 -1.10
N PRO A 428 17.24 -25.28 0.02
CA PRO A 428 18.10 -25.25 1.21
C PRO A 428 19.58 -25.48 0.90
N CYS A 429 20.45 -24.83 1.67
CA CYS A 429 21.89 -24.90 1.50
C CYS A 429 22.41 -26.34 1.65
N GLU A 430 23.04 -26.87 0.58
CA GLU A 430 23.64 -28.20 0.58
C GLU A 430 25.04 -28.23 1.21
N LYS A 431 25.61 -27.07 1.54
CA LYS A 431 26.87 -26.97 2.29
C LYS A 431 26.61 -27.23 3.76
N PHE A 432 26.89 -28.44 4.20
CA PHE A 432 26.82 -28.81 5.61
C PHE A 432 27.90 -28.08 6.43
N ARG A 433 27.55 -26.93 7.05
CA ARG A 433 28.36 -26.16 8.01
C ARG A 433 29.71 -25.61 7.53
N ASP A 434 29.90 -25.46 6.21
CA ASP A 434 31.11 -24.86 5.63
C ASP A 434 30.89 -23.38 5.24
N CYS A 435 30.27 -22.62 6.15
CA CYS A 435 29.87 -21.23 5.90
C CYS A 435 31.06 -20.28 5.71
N VAL A 436 32.22 -20.57 6.29
CA VAL A 436 33.44 -19.75 6.14
C VAL A 436 33.87 -19.64 4.68
N ASN A 437 33.68 -20.72 3.91
CA ASN A 437 34.02 -20.80 2.48
C ASN A 437 32.84 -20.42 1.57
N CYS A 438 31.76 -19.85 2.12
CA CYS A 438 30.58 -19.41 1.37
C CYS A 438 30.63 -17.89 1.16
N THR A 439 30.33 -17.43 -0.06
CA THR A 439 30.22 -15.98 -0.32
C THR A 439 28.94 -15.38 0.25
N GLU A 440 27.97 -16.20 0.68
CA GLU A 440 26.71 -15.74 1.29
C GLU A 440 26.82 -15.55 2.81
N GLN A 441 28.02 -15.74 3.38
CA GLN A 441 28.32 -15.49 4.79
C GLN A 441 28.64 -14.00 5.03
N VAL A 442 27.97 -13.42 6.01
CA VAL A 442 28.17 -12.04 6.47
C VAL A 442 28.49 -12.04 7.96
N CYS A 443 29.54 -11.35 8.35
CA CYS A 443 29.91 -11.13 9.76
C CYS A 443 29.64 -9.68 10.13
N ILE A 444 29.23 -9.39 11.37
CA ILE A 444 29.07 -8.01 11.84
C ILE A 444 30.13 -7.75 12.89
N LYS A 445 30.92 -6.69 12.71
CA LYS A 445 31.96 -6.33 13.68
C LYS A 445 31.34 -5.90 15.00
N GLY A 446 31.76 -6.50 16.12
CA GLY A 446 31.28 -6.12 17.45
C GLY A 446 29.84 -6.56 17.80
N ASP A 447 29.20 -7.38 16.96
CA ASP A 447 27.85 -7.90 17.17
C ASP A 447 27.76 -8.97 18.27
N ASP A 448 28.81 -9.79 18.42
CA ASP A 448 28.93 -10.83 19.44
C ASP A 448 30.41 -11.20 19.63
N THR A 449 30.94 -11.01 20.85
CA THR A 449 32.32 -11.35 21.19
C THR A 449 32.59 -12.86 21.08
N GLU A 450 31.57 -13.70 21.25
CA GLU A 450 31.67 -15.16 21.11
C GLU A 450 31.83 -15.60 19.64
N LYS A 451 31.28 -14.85 18.67
CA LYS A 451 31.45 -15.17 17.23
C LYS A 451 32.90 -14.96 16.80
N LEU A 452 33.52 -13.84 17.21
CA LEU A 452 34.93 -13.57 16.92
C LEU A 452 35.84 -14.61 17.60
N ASP A 453 35.56 -14.97 18.85
CA ASP A 453 36.29 -16.03 19.56
C ASP A 453 36.17 -17.39 18.86
N ARG A 454 34.98 -17.76 18.36
CA ARG A 454 34.77 -18.98 17.56
C ARG A 454 35.56 -18.96 16.25
N ILE A 455 35.61 -17.83 15.54
CA ILE A 455 36.41 -17.65 14.32
C ILE A 455 37.90 -17.87 14.64
N LYS A 456 38.42 -17.25 15.71
CA LYS A 456 39.82 -17.40 16.14
C LYS A 456 40.16 -18.82 16.56
N LYS A 457 39.31 -19.47 17.36
CA LYS A 457 39.48 -20.88 17.75
C LYS A 457 39.49 -21.81 16.54
N ARG A 458 38.64 -21.55 15.53
CA ARG A 458 38.62 -22.32 14.28
C ARG A 458 39.88 -22.05 13.45
N LEU A 459 40.36 -20.82 13.39
CA LEU A 459 41.62 -20.45 12.73
C LEU A 459 42.81 -21.23 13.33
N GLU A 460 43.00 -21.16 14.65
CA GLU A 460 44.11 -21.83 15.34
C GLU A 460 44.11 -23.35 15.12
N LYS A 461 42.93 -23.98 15.15
CA LYS A 461 42.78 -25.41 14.85
C LYS A 461 43.15 -25.73 13.39
N LEU A 462 42.69 -24.91 12.44
CA LEU A 462 42.93 -25.16 11.02
C LEU A 462 44.35 -24.82 10.59
N GLU A 463 45.04 -23.89 11.25
CA GLU A 463 46.46 -23.61 11.00
C GLU A 463 47.34 -24.82 11.36
N ARG A 464 47.02 -25.51 12.47
CA ARG A 464 47.68 -26.78 12.83
C ARG A 464 47.44 -27.87 11.78
N LEU A 465 46.19 -28.02 11.33
CA LEU A 465 45.84 -29.01 10.30
C LEU A 465 46.45 -28.67 8.95
N PHE A 466 46.56 -27.38 8.62
CA PHE A 466 47.21 -26.90 7.41
C PHE A 466 48.71 -27.23 7.42
N PHE A 467 49.40 -27.02 8.54
CA PHE A 467 50.81 -27.40 8.68
C PHE A 467 51.05 -28.91 8.53
N LEU A 468 50.18 -29.74 9.11
CA LEU A 468 50.25 -31.18 8.94
C LEU A 468 50.00 -31.60 7.48
N ALA A 469 49.04 -30.97 6.81
CA ALA A 469 48.76 -31.22 5.40
C ALA A 469 49.93 -30.80 4.49
N ASP A 470 50.60 -29.68 4.80
CA ASP A 470 51.79 -29.19 4.08
C ASP A 470 52.95 -30.20 4.19
N ALA A 471 53.26 -30.68 5.39
CA ALA A 471 54.28 -31.71 5.60
C ALA A 471 53.93 -33.07 4.94
N ALA A 472 52.63 -33.41 4.88
CA ALA A 472 52.16 -34.62 4.21
C ALA A 472 52.27 -34.53 2.67
N VAL A 473 52.11 -33.32 2.11
CA VAL A 473 52.39 -33.05 0.69
C VAL A 473 53.90 -33.14 0.41
N GLU A 474 54.74 -32.57 1.29
CA GLU A 474 56.21 -32.63 1.14
C GLU A 474 56.77 -34.06 1.22
N SER A 475 56.15 -34.92 2.03
CA SER A 475 56.52 -36.34 2.15
C SER A 475 55.94 -37.24 1.06
N GLY A 476 55.16 -36.69 0.12
CA GLY A 476 54.63 -37.40 -1.03
C GLY A 476 53.48 -38.36 -0.73
N GLU A 477 52.75 -38.15 0.37
CA GLU A 477 51.58 -38.96 0.71
C GLU A 477 50.44 -38.76 -0.31
N ILE A 478 49.87 -39.87 -0.80
CA ILE A 478 48.87 -39.86 -1.87
C ILE A 478 47.55 -39.25 -1.36
N GLY A 479 47.03 -38.23 -2.06
CA GLY A 479 45.72 -37.62 -1.81
C GLY A 479 45.72 -36.43 -0.85
N THR A 480 46.89 -36.01 -0.39
CA THR A 480 47.09 -34.86 0.52
C THR A 480 46.85 -33.51 -0.15
N ASP A 481 47.07 -33.41 -1.47
CA ASP A 481 46.91 -32.17 -2.25
C ASP A 481 45.53 -31.50 -2.09
N ARG A 482 44.45 -32.30 -2.10
CA ARG A 482 43.08 -31.76 -2.00
C ARG A 482 42.79 -31.17 -0.63
N TRP A 483 43.29 -31.83 0.43
CA TRP A 483 43.16 -31.36 1.80
C TRP A 483 44.04 -30.14 2.05
N TYR A 484 45.25 -30.13 1.50
CA TYR A 484 46.12 -28.97 1.51
C TYR A 484 45.44 -27.74 0.91
N GLN A 485 44.87 -27.85 -0.30
CA GLN A 485 44.19 -26.73 -0.96
C GLN A 485 42.96 -26.25 -0.17
N TYR A 486 42.17 -27.17 0.39
CA TYR A 486 41.01 -26.83 1.21
C TYR A 486 41.40 -26.12 2.51
N HIS A 487 42.41 -26.63 3.22
CA HIS A 487 42.92 -26.03 4.45
C HIS A 487 43.57 -24.67 4.18
N LYS A 488 44.38 -24.56 3.13
CA LYS A 488 44.99 -23.30 2.68
C LYS A 488 43.94 -22.22 2.49
N LYS A 489 42.91 -22.53 1.69
CA LYS A 489 41.80 -21.62 1.42
C LYS A 489 41.07 -21.19 2.69
N THR A 490 40.70 -22.16 3.53
CA THR A 490 39.92 -21.86 4.74
C THR A 490 40.74 -21.03 5.74
N VAL A 491 42.03 -21.32 5.89
CA VAL A 491 42.95 -20.55 6.76
C VAL A 491 43.12 -19.13 6.24
N THR A 492 43.35 -18.93 4.93
CA THR A 492 43.46 -17.59 4.34
C THR A 492 42.22 -16.74 4.64
N ARG A 493 41.03 -17.30 4.42
CA ARG A 493 39.76 -16.59 4.68
C ARG A 493 39.56 -16.28 6.16
N LEU A 494 39.92 -17.20 7.05
CA LEU A 494 39.84 -16.95 8.49
C LEU A 494 40.82 -15.85 8.93
N ARG A 495 42.04 -15.81 8.39
CA ARG A 495 43.01 -14.73 8.66
C ARG A 495 42.47 -13.37 8.20
N GLU A 496 41.89 -13.31 7.01
CA GLU A 496 41.25 -12.09 6.49
C GLU A 496 40.10 -11.64 7.39
N LEU A 497 39.20 -12.55 7.77
CA LEU A 497 38.08 -12.23 8.67
C LEU A 497 38.57 -11.69 10.01
N VAL A 498 39.56 -12.34 10.63
CA VAL A 498 40.14 -11.90 11.90
C VAL A 498 40.78 -10.52 11.75
N ALA A 499 41.59 -10.32 10.70
CA ALA A 499 42.23 -9.03 10.44
C ALA A 499 41.22 -7.89 10.30
N ILE A 500 40.11 -8.11 9.58
CA ILE A 500 39.05 -7.11 9.39
C ILE A 500 38.28 -6.88 10.70
N LEU A 501 37.91 -7.96 11.40
CA LEU A 501 37.13 -7.87 12.64
C LEU A 501 37.90 -7.22 13.79
N GLU A 502 39.23 -7.31 13.80
CA GLU A 502 40.09 -6.70 14.82
C GLU A 502 40.65 -5.34 14.42
N ASN A 503 40.54 -4.93 13.16
CA ASN A 503 41.11 -3.67 12.68
C ASN A 503 40.46 -2.45 13.38
N PRO A 504 41.16 -1.66 14.21
CA PRO A 504 40.59 -0.55 14.96
C PRO A 504 40.01 0.57 14.07
N ASP A 505 40.46 0.67 12.82
CA ASP A 505 39.96 1.66 11.84
C ASP A 505 38.58 1.30 11.26
N ILE A 506 38.10 0.08 11.51
CA ILE A 506 36.77 -0.38 11.09
C ILE A 506 35.84 -0.25 12.29
N GLU A 507 34.77 0.52 12.16
CA GLU A 507 33.82 0.73 13.26
C GLU A 507 32.99 -0.54 13.59
N ASN A 508 32.58 -0.67 14.85
CA ASN A 508 31.64 -1.71 15.26
C ASN A 508 30.27 -1.48 14.60
N GLY A 509 29.58 -2.56 14.24
CA GLY A 509 28.33 -2.56 13.48
C GLY A 509 28.51 -2.68 11.95
N VAL A 510 29.74 -2.59 11.44
CA VAL A 510 30.01 -2.77 10.01
C VAL A 510 29.80 -4.23 9.58
N GLN A 511 29.05 -4.40 8.48
CA GLN A 511 28.89 -5.70 7.83
C GLN A 511 30.12 -6.04 6.99
N ILE A 512 30.66 -7.23 7.22
CA ILE A 512 31.88 -7.74 6.62
C ILE A 512 31.52 -8.96 5.78
N LYS A 513 31.89 -8.90 4.50
CA LYS A 513 31.72 -9.98 3.53
C LYS A 513 33.02 -10.14 2.77
N LEU A 514 33.63 -11.33 2.85
CA LEU A 514 34.84 -11.61 2.08
C LEU A 514 34.50 -11.75 0.59
N ARG A 515 35.24 -11.03 -0.25
CA ARG A 515 35.18 -11.19 -1.71
C ARG A 515 35.85 -12.51 -2.12
N GLY A 516 35.35 -13.13 -3.18
CA GLY A 516 35.96 -14.34 -3.72
C GLY A 516 35.10 -15.04 -4.77
N ASN A 517 35.72 -16.00 -5.46
CA ASN A 517 35.06 -16.84 -6.47
C ASN A 517 34.48 -18.13 -5.89
N ASP A 518 34.03 -18.07 -4.64
CA ASP A 518 33.62 -19.24 -3.89
C ASP A 518 32.15 -19.63 -4.12
N PHE A 519 31.70 -20.65 -3.40
CA PHE A 519 30.36 -21.21 -3.54
C PHE A 519 29.29 -20.14 -3.29
N SER A 520 28.36 -20.05 -4.25
CA SER A 520 27.07 -19.37 -4.13
C SER A 520 26.00 -20.24 -4.79
N GLN A 521 24.82 -20.33 -4.16
CA GLN A 521 23.71 -21.11 -4.71
C GLN A 521 23.25 -20.53 -6.04
N LEU A 522 23.20 -19.21 -6.16
CA LEU A 522 22.89 -18.48 -7.39
C LEU A 522 23.83 -18.89 -8.53
N ARG A 523 25.14 -18.89 -8.28
CA ARG A 523 26.12 -19.33 -9.29
C ARG A 523 25.90 -20.77 -9.72
N ARG A 524 25.58 -21.66 -8.78
CA ARG A 524 25.32 -23.07 -9.09
C ARG A 524 24.06 -23.23 -9.95
N VAL A 525 22.98 -22.52 -9.60
CA VAL A 525 21.74 -22.54 -10.36
C VAL A 525 21.99 -21.98 -11.77
N VAL A 526 22.64 -20.82 -11.89
CA VAL A 526 23.01 -20.22 -13.17
C VAL A 526 23.87 -21.18 -14.02
N ALA A 527 24.88 -21.82 -13.42
CA ALA A 527 25.74 -22.77 -14.13
C ALA A 527 24.99 -24.05 -14.55
N LYS A 528 24.06 -24.55 -13.73
CA LYS A 528 23.22 -25.70 -14.09
C LYS A 528 22.27 -25.34 -15.22
N THR A 529 21.58 -24.21 -15.11
CA THR A 529 20.65 -23.72 -16.13
C THR A 529 21.37 -23.36 -17.41
N SER A 530 22.62 -22.86 -17.36
CA SER A 530 23.41 -22.57 -18.56
C SER A 530 23.81 -23.84 -19.30
N ILE A 531 24.21 -24.90 -18.58
CA ILE A 531 24.47 -26.22 -19.18
C ILE A 531 23.20 -26.76 -19.84
N GLU A 532 22.06 -26.74 -19.13
CA GLU A 532 20.77 -27.20 -19.67
C GLU A 532 20.33 -26.37 -20.89
N ALA A 533 20.51 -25.05 -20.87
CA ALA A 533 20.19 -24.15 -21.99
C ALA A 533 21.09 -24.40 -23.21
N ILE A 534 22.39 -24.62 -23.00
CA ILE A 534 23.35 -24.94 -24.07
C ILE A 534 23.02 -26.31 -24.69
N GLU A 535 22.69 -27.30 -23.87
CA GLU A 535 22.31 -28.65 -24.34
C GLU A 535 20.99 -28.65 -25.13
N GLN A 536 20.01 -27.82 -24.75
CA GLN A 536 18.70 -27.79 -25.40
C GLN A 536 18.60 -26.83 -26.59
N LYS A 537 19.27 -25.67 -26.53
CA LYS A 537 19.05 -24.54 -27.46
C LYS A 537 20.32 -24.11 -28.20
N GLY A 538 21.46 -24.72 -27.91
CA GLY A 538 22.74 -24.39 -28.55
C GLY A 538 23.43 -23.17 -27.92
N LYS A 539 24.75 -23.13 -28.11
CA LYS A 539 25.67 -22.18 -27.46
C LYS A 539 25.47 -20.71 -27.89
N GLU A 540 24.85 -20.48 -29.05
CA GLU A 540 24.58 -19.14 -29.60
C GLU A 540 23.19 -18.60 -29.23
N SER A 541 22.42 -19.30 -28.38
CA SER A 541 21.12 -18.79 -27.95
C SER A 541 21.28 -17.59 -27.02
N GLU A 542 20.37 -16.62 -27.15
CA GLU A 542 20.34 -15.39 -26.34
C GLU A 542 20.25 -15.67 -24.83
N GLU A 543 19.60 -16.78 -24.46
CA GLU A 543 19.53 -17.28 -23.08
C GLU A 543 20.86 -17.83 -22.59
N ALA A 544 21.59 -18.59 -23.41
CA ALA A 544 22.94 -19.06 -23.07
C ALA A 544 23.93 -17.89 -22.94
N ALA A 545 23.84 -16.88 -23.82
CA ALA A 545 24.65 -15.67 -23.75
C ALA A 545 24.36 -14.85 -22.48
N MET A 546 23.08 -14.64 -22.13
CA MET A 546 22.70 -13.97 -20.89
C MET A 546 23.20 -14.72 -19.65
N LEU A 547 23.14 -16.05 -19.64
CA LEU A 547 23.61 -16.86 -18.51
C LEU A 547 25.14 -16.87 -18.41
N ASP A 548 25.86 -16.79 -19.52
CA ASP A 548 27.33 -16.66 -19.57
C ASP A 548 27.78 -15.27 -19.08
N ASP A 549 27.07 -14.21 -19.48
CA ASP A 549 27.27 -12.85 -18.96
C ASP A 549 26.99 -12.79 -17.45
N LEU A 550 25.91 -13.44 -16.98
CA LEU A 550 25.59 -13.54 -15.55
C LEU A 550 26.68 -14.31 -14.78
N THR A 551 27.25 -15.35 -15.38
CA THR A 551 28.35 -16.12 -14.79
C THR A 551 29.63 -15.28 -14.70
N THR A 552 29.91 -14.48 -15.72
CA THR A 552 31.03 -13.54 -15.78
C THR A 552 30.88 -12.39 -14.78
N LEU A 553 29.67 -11.81 -14.68
CA LEU A 553 29.29 -10.79 -13.69
C LEU A 553 29.39 -11.29 -12.25
N LEU A 554 29.06 -12.56 -12.04
CA LEU A 554 29.26 -13.22 -10.76
C LEU A 554 30.72 -13.59 -10.52
N GLY A 555 31.69 -13.27 -11.40
CA GLY A 555 33.13 -13.44 -11.19
C GLY A 555 33.74 -14.73 -11.76
N GLY A 556 33.02 -15.47 -12.60
CA GLY A 556 33.44 -16.75 -13.18
C GLY A 556 34.25 -16.64 -14.47
N GLY A 557 35.41 -15.99 -14.46
CA GLY A 557 36.43 -16.27 -15.46
C GLY A 557 37.26 -17.46 -14.98
N LEU A 558 37.40 -18.52 -15.79
CA LEU A 558 38.39 -19.57 -15.54
C LEU A 558 39.79 -18.91 -15.52
N GLY A 559 40.39 -18.88 -14.33
CA GLY A 559 41.75 -18.45 -14.04
C GLY A 559 42.13 -18.93 -12.66
#